data_AF-A0A962RAE1-F1
#
_entry.id   AF-A0A962RAE1-F1
#
_cell.length_a   1.000
_cell.length_b   1.000
_cell.length_c   1.000
_cell.angle_alpha   90.00
_cell.angle_beta   90.00
_cell.angle_gamma   90.00
#
_symmetry.space_group_name_H-M   'P 1'
#
loop_
_entity.id
_entity.type
_entity.pdbx_description
1 polymer ?
#
loop_
_entity_poly.entity_id
_entity_poly.type
_entity_poly.pdbx_seq_one_letter_code
_entity_poly.pdbx_strand_id
1 'polypeptide(L)'
;MADASRRAFLRGAFLDPEARTAERRRTQPLGPPPPWIAEQVETAKCLACPAPCVGACPESIVQRHGPEHRLAGVPWLDFAQAGCTFCGRCADACPQPGSREGPVPSIGVVTLDTALCHAWNGVIC
;
A
#
# COMPACT_ATOMS: atom_id res chain seq x y z
N MET A 1 16.50 -17.99 -3.35
CA MET A 1 16.02 -18.39 -2.01
C MET A 1 17.26 -18.63 -1.18
N ALA A 2 17.40 -17.97 -0.02
CA ALA A 2 18.58 -18.15 0.82
C ALA A 2 18.62 -19.60 1.35
N ASP A 3 19.77 -20.25 1.22
CA ASP A 3 20.00 -21.59 1.79
C ASP A 3 19.94 -21.52 3.32
N ALA A 4 18.92 -22.16 3.91
CA ALA A 4 18.69 -22.18 5.35
C ALA A 4 19.54 -23.24 6.09
N SER A 5 20.53 -23.86 5.43
CA SER A 5 21.38 -24.88 6.02
C SER A 5 22.27 -24.32 7.15
N ARG A 6 22.60 -25.18 8.13
CA ARG A 6 23.61 -24.88 9.17
C ARG A 6 24.96 -24.47 8.57
N ARG A 7 25.30 -25.01 7.40
CA ARG A 7 26.55 -24.70 6.70
C ARG A 7 26.53 -23.29 6.10
N ALA A 8 25.38 -22.79 5.67
CA ALA A 8 25.21 -21.41 5.24
C ALA A 8 25.30 -20.44 6.44
N PHE A 9 24.73 -20.83 7.59
CA PHE A 9 24.85 -20.08 8.83
C PHE A 9 26.30 -19.90 9.30
N LEU A 10 27.06 -20.99 9.37
CA LEU A 10 28.47 -20.94 9.80
C LEU A 10 29.39 -20.22 8.82
N ARG A 11 28.97 -20.05 7.56
CA ARG A 11 29.68 -19.25 6.55
C ARG A 11 29.23 -17.78 6.50
N GLY A 12 28.38 -17.35 7.44
CA GLY A 12 27.94 -15.95 7.52
C GLY A 12 26.95 -15.54 6.43
N ALA A 13 26.27 -16.47 5.77
CA ALA A 13 25.30 -16.14 4.71
C ALA A 13 24.14 -15.26 5.19
N PHE A 14 23.85 -15.25 6.50
CA PHE A 14 22.86 -14.36 7.13
C PHE A 14 23.44 -13.00 7.58
N LEU A 15 24.76 -12.85 7.52
CA LEU A 15 25.47 -11.61 7.85
C LEU A 15 25.76 -10.76 6.61
N ASP A 16 25.50 -11.29 5.40
CA ASP A 16 25.64 -10.57 4.14
C ASP A 16 24.73 -9.33 4.11
N PRO A 17 25.29 -8.10 4.10
CA PRO A 17 24.50 -6.87 4.09
C PRO A 17 23.62 -6.72 2.85
N GLU A 18 24.07 -7.21 1.70
CA GLU A 18 23.33 -7.11 0.44
C GLU A 18 22.12 -8.04 0.49
N ALA A 19 22.30 -9.27 0.96
CA ALA A 19 21.21 -10.23 1.12
C ALA A 19 20.15 -9.72 2.11
N ARG A 20 20.56 -9.10 3.23
CA ARG A 20 19.65 -8.46 4.19
C ARG A 20 18.90 -7.28 3.59
N THR A 21 19.57 -6.49 2.75
CA THR A 21 18.97 -5.32 2.10
C THR A 21 17.96 -5.77 1.04
N ALA A 22 18.28 -6.81 0.27
CA ALA A 22 17.35 -7.44 -0.65
C ALA A 22 16.12 -7.98 0.09
N GLU A 23 16.31 -8.77 1.16
CA GLU A 23 15.19 -9.32 1.93
C GLU A 23 14.30 -8.24 2.56
N ARG A 24 14.92 -7.15 3.05
CA ARG A 24 14.16 -5.98 3.51
C ARG A 24 13.33 -5.38 2.39
N ARG A 25 13.89 -5.15 1.19
CA ARG A 25 13.11 -4.65 0.04
C ARG A 25 11.98 -5.60 -0.36
N ARG A 26 12.18 -6.92 -0.21
CA ARG A 26 11.18 -7.94 -0.54
C ARG A 26 9.99 -7.97 0.42
N THR A 27 10.19 -7.60 1.68
CA THR A 27 9.23 -7.80 2.78
C THR A 27 8.78 -6.52 3.47
N GLN A 28 9.42 -5.38 3.19
CA GLN A 28 9.08 -4.12 3.83
C GLN A 28 7.62 -3.73 3.54
N PRO A 29 6.86 -3.33 4.57
CA PRO A 29 5.53 -2.78 4.34
C PRO A 29 5.64 -1.47 3.56
N LEU A 30 4.94 -1.37 2.43
CA LEU A 30 4.88 -0.15 1.62
C LEU A 30 3.73 0.75 2.05
N GLY A 31 2.50 0.28 1.83
CA GLY A 31 1.29 0.99 2.21
C GLY A 31 0.09 0.05 2.23
N PRO A 32 -1.06 0.55 2.71
CA PRO A 32 -2.28 -0.24 2.76
C PRO A 32 -2.79 -0.53 1.33
N PRO A 33 -3.55 -1.61 1.14
CA PRO A 33 -4.26 -1.85 -0.10
C PRO A 33 -5.34 -0.77 -0.34
N PRO A 34 -5.76 -0.55 -1.61
CA PRO A 34 -6.89 0.34 -1.91
C PRO A 34 -8.17 -0.10 -1.18
N PRO A 35 -9.05 0.83 -0.77
CA PRO A 35 -10.27 0.48 -0.04
C PRO A 35 -11.22 -0.32 -0.93
N TRP A 36 -12.14 -1.07 -0.30
CA TRP A 36 -13.05 -2.06 -0.90
C TRP A 36 -12.38 -3.26 -1.60
N ILE A 37 -11.24 -3.08 -2.27
CA ILE A 37 -10.51 -4.16 -2.94
C ILE A 37 -9.88 -5.12 -1.93
N ALA A 38 -9.30 -4.59 -0.85
CA ALA A 38 -8.54 -5.35 0.15
C ALA A 38 -9.29 -6.51 0.80
N GLU A 39 -10.56 -6.28 1.13
CA GLU A 39 -11.38 -7.25 1.88
C GLU A 39 -12.19 -8.15 0.96
N GLN A 40 -12.54 -7.67 -0.23
CA GLN A 40 -13.48 -8.35 -1.13
C GLN A 40 -12.79 -9.10 -2.27
N VAL A 41 -11.54 -8.77 -2.59
CA VAL A 41 -10.80 -9.35 -3.71
C VAL A 41 -9.59 -10.13 -3.21
N GLU A 42 -9.60 -11.43 -3.50
CA GLU A 42 -8.45 -12.29 -3.23
C GLU A 42 -7.19 -11.80 -3.93
N THR A 43 -6.08 -11.72 -3.19
CA THR A 43 -4.78 -11.24 -3.69
C THR A 43 -4.32 -11.96 -4.97
N ALA A 44 -4.64 -13.25 -5.10
CA ALA A 44 -4.31 -14.05 -6.29
C ALA A 44 -4.94 -13.49 -7.58
N LYS A 45 -6.13 -12.89 -7.50
CA LYS A 45 -6.82 -12.28 -8.66
C LYS A 45 -6.09 -11.03 -9.17
N CYS A 46 -5.31 -10.37 -8.33
CA CYS A 46 -4.52 -9.19 -8.70
C CYS A 46 -3.26 -9.54 -9.52
N LEU A 47 -2.76 -10.78 -9.45
CA LEU A 47 -1.51 -11.17 -10.10
C LEU A 47 -1.60 -11.14 -11.63
N ALA A 48 -2.73 -11.57 -12.18
CA ALA A 48 -3.01 -11.59 -13.63
C ALA A 48 -3.81 -10.36 -14.11
N CYS A 49 -4.09 -9.41 -13.23
CA CYS A 49 -4.92 -8.24 -13.54
C CYS A 49 -4.08 -7.16 -14.25
N PRO A 50 -4.61 -6.51 -15.32
CA PRO A 50 -3.96 -5.35 -15.94
C PRO A 50 -3.96 -4.10 -15.04
N ALA A 51 -4.54 -4.19 -13.84
CA ALA A 51 -4.57 -3.15 -12.82
C ALA A 51 -5.19 -1.82 -13.29
N PRO A 52 -6.43 -1.82 -13.82
CA PRO A 52 -7.13 -0.60 -14.23
C PRO A 52 -7.34 0.39 -13.06
N CYS A 53 -7.31 -0.10 -11.81
CA CYS A 53 -7.37 0.73 -10.61
C CYS A 53 -6.22 1.76 -10.49
N VAL A 54 -5.05 1.49 -11.10
CA VAL A 54 -3.91 2.42 -11.14
C VAL A 54 -4.27 3.68 -11.93
N GLY A 55 -4.80 3.50 -13.14
CA GLY A 55 -5.20 4.61 -14.02
C GLY A 55 -6.51 5.29 -13.60
N ALA A 56 -7.38 4.60 -12.87
CA ALA A 56 -8.66 5.14 -12.41
C ALA A 56 -8.52 6.08 -11.19
N CYS A 57 -7.39 6.05 -10.49
CA CYS A 57 -7.17 6.85 -9.29
C CYS A 57 -6.87 8.33 -9.66
N PRO A 58 -7.74 9.29 -9.31
CA PRO A 58 -7.52 10.69 -9.65
C PRO A 58 -6.29 11.29 -8.93
N GLU A 59 -6.02 10.82 -7.72
CA GLU A 59 -4.89 11.28 -6.89
C GLU A 59 -3.56 10.62 -7.30
N SER A 60 -3.58 9.67 -8.25
CA SER A 60 -2.39 8.94 -8.72
C SER A 60 -1.59 8.23 -7.61
N ILE A 61 -2.27 7.83 -6.53
CA ILE A 61 -1.67 7.17 -5.35
C ILE A 61 -1.68 5.65 -5.40
N VAL A 62 -2.39 5.03 -6.35
CA VAL A 62 -2.45 3.56 -6.46
C VAL A 62 -1.23 3.06 -7.21
N GLN A 63 -0.35 2.33 -6.51
CA GLN A 63 0.86 1.73 -7.08
C GLN A 63 0.78 0.20 -7.03
N ARG A 64 1.60 -0.49 -7.82
CA ARG A 64 1.76 -1.94 -7.73
C ARG A 64 3.06 -2.27 -7.03
N HIS A 65 3.04 -3.31 -6.22
CA HIS A 65 4.27 -3.87 -5.69
C HIS A 65 5.15 -4.34 -6.85
N GLY A 66 6.43 -3.98 -6.82
CA GLY A 66 7.41 -4.36 -7.83
C GLY A 66 7.65 -5.88 -7.88
N PRO A 67 8.30 -6.38 -8.95
CA PRO A 67 8.47 -7.81 -9.20
C PRO A 67 9.28 -8.53 -8.12
N GLU A 68 10.15 -7.82 -7.42
CA GLU A 68 10.96 -8.38 -6.34
C GLU A 68 10.20 -8.49 -5.02
N HIS A 69 9.09 -7.77 -4.85
CA HIS A 69 8.34 -7.75 -3.61
C HIS A 69 7.57 -9.05 -3.40
N ARG A 70 7.39 -9.48 -2.15
CA ARG A 70 6.62 -10.69 -1.81
C ARG A 70 5.16 -10.63 -2.29
N LEU A 71 4.60 -9.43 -2.37
CA LEU A 71 3.26 -9.14 -2.89
C LEU A 71 3.29 -8.63 -4.33
N ALA A 72 4.27 -9.02 -5.15
CA ALA A 72 4.44 -8.55 -6.52
C ALA A 72 3.13 -8.48 -7.30
N GLY A 73 2.87 -7.35 -7.94
CA GLY A 73 1.69 -7.12 -8.76
C GLY A 73 0.41 -6.76 -7.99
N VAL A 74 0.39 -6.88 -6.66
CA VAL A 74 -0.73 -6.47 -5.80
C VAL A 74 -0.72 -4.94 -5.66
N PRO A 75 -1.88 -4.25 -5.73
CA PRO A 75 -1.92 -2.80 -5.57
C PRO A 75 -1.79 -2.37 -4.10
N TRP A 76 -1.20 -1.20 -3.87
CA TRP A 76 -1.06 -0.52 -2.58
C TRP A 76 -1.20 1.01 -2.78
N LEU A 77 -1.43 1.75 -1.69
CA LEU A 77 -1.57 3.20 -1.70
C LEU A 77 -0.26 3.87 -1.25
N ASP A 78 0.29 4.72 -2.12
CA ASP A 78 1.44 5.58 -1.85
C ASP A 78 0.97 6.97 -1.43
N PHE A 79 1.24 7.32 -0.17
CA PHE A 79 0.85 8.60 0.42
C PHE A 79 1.97 9.64 0.42
N ALA A 80 3.02 9.47 -0.39
CA ALA A 80 4.15 10.40 -0.43
C ALA A 80 3.72 11.84 -0.80
N GLN A 81 2.72 11.99 -1.69
CA GLN A 81 2.35 13.30 -2.26
C GLN A 81 0.86 13.66 -2.12
N ALA A 82 -0.03 12.67 -1.96
CA ALA A 82 -1.47 12.88 -1.92
C ALA A 82 -2.17 11.85 -1.03
N GLY A 83 -3.44 12.11 -0.69
CA GLY A 83 -4.27 11.28 0.19
C GLY A 83 -5.41 10.58 -0.54
N CYS A 84 -5.90 9.47 0.00
CA CYS A 84 -7.10 8.82 -0.53
C CYS A 84 -8.34 9.59 -0.12
N THR A 85 -9.16 10.02 -1.09
CA THR A 85 -10.42 10.75 -0.86
C THR A 85 -11.63 9.82 -0.72
N PHE A 86 -11.42 8.50 -0.68
CA PHE A 86 -12.50 7.50 -0.67
C PHE A 86 -13.52 7.68 -1.81
N CYS A 87 -13.08 8.15 -2.98
CA CYS A 87 -13.97 8.37 -4.13
C CYS A 87 -14.51 7.08 -4.77
N GLY A 88 -13.89 5.93 -4.50
CA GLY A 88 -14.33 4.62 -5.02
C GLY A 88 -13.98 4.32 -6.48
N ARG A 89 -13.32 5.21 -7.22
CA ARG A 89 -13.01 4.98 -8.65
C ARG A 89 -12.11 3.77 -8.92
N CYS A 90 -11.19 3.47 -8.01
CA CYS A 90 -10.35 2.27 -8.11
C CYS A 90 -11.16 0.97 -7.95
N ALA A 91 -12.18 1.00 -7.10
CA ALA A 91 -13.14 -0.07 -6.90
C ALA A 91 -14.04 -0.25 -8.14
N ASP A 92 -14.54 0.85 -8.72
CA ASP A 92 -15.38 0.82 -9.93
C ASP A 92 -14.66 0.25 -11.15
N ALA A 93 -13.38 0.56 -11.29
CA ALA A 93 -12.55 0.07 -12.39
C ALA A 93 -12.13 -1.40 -12.20
N CYS A 94 -12.30 -1.97 -11.00
CA CYS A 94 -11.86 -3.33 -10.73
C CYS A 94 -12.79 -4.34 -11.45
N PRO A 95 -12.23 -5.26 -12.26
CA PRO A 95 -13.03 -6.25 -12.99
C PRO A 95 -13.54 -7.40 -12.10
N GLN A 96 -13.08 -7.46 -10.84
CA GLN A 96 -13.45 -8.53 -9.93
C GLN A 96 -14.78 -8.19 -9.24
N PRO A 97 -15.68 -9.17 -9.05
CA PRO A 97 -16.93 -8.96 -8.33
C PRO A 97 -16.65 -8.57 -6.87
N GLY A 98 -17.55 -7.80 -6.27
CA GLY A 98 -17.45 -7.35 -4.87
C GLY A 98 -16.57 -6.12 -4.64
N SER A 99 -15.92 -5.57 -5.66
CA SER A 99 -14.93 -4.50 -5.52
C SER A 99 -15.44 -3.18 -4.96
N ARG A 100 -16.76 -2.94 -4.95
CA ARG A 100 -17.42 -1.75 -4.36
C ARG A 100 -18.52 -2.11 -3.37
N GLU A 101 -18.53 -3.35 -2.89
CA GLU A 101 -19.50 -3.77 -1.89
C GLU A 101 -19.07 -3.26 -0.51
N GLY A 102 -20.01 -2.66 0.23
CA GLY A 102 -19.79 -2.16 1.58
C GLY A 102 -19.88 -0.64 1.73
N PRO A 103 -19.84 -0.15 2.98
CA PRO A 103 -19.98 1.27 3.29
C PRO A 103 -18.78 2.07 2.78
N VAL A 104 -18.96 3.38 2.63
CA VAL A 104 -17.84 4.29 2.41
C VAL A 104 -16.96 4.29 3.66
N PRO A 105 -15.65 4.01 3.54
CA PRO A 105 -14.74 4.05 4.67
C PRO A 105 -14.77 5.43 5.32
N SER A 106 -14.87 5.44 6.65
CA SER A 106 -14.76 6.65 7.45
C SER A 106 -13.50 6.55 8.30
N ILE A 107 -12.62 7.54 8.17
CA ILE A 107 -11.40 7.67 8.99
C ILE A 107 -11.64 8.47 10.28
N GLY A 108 -12.90 8.81 10.56
CA GLY A 108 -13.32 9.62 11.69
C GLY A 108 -13.53 11.09 11.33
N VAL A 109 -14.04 11.84 12.29
CA VAL A 109 -14.23 13.30 12.21
C VAL A 109 -13.26 13.92 13.21
N VAL A 110 -12.49 14.90 12.75
CA VAL A 110 -11.62 15.70 13.62
C VAL A 110 -12.29 17.03 13.90
N THR A 111 -12.31 17.43 15.17
CA THR A 111 -12.77 18.75 15.58
C THR A 111 -11.54 19.62 15.84
N LEU A 112 -11.44 20.75 15.13
CA LEU A 112 -10.39 21.73 15.34
C LEU A 112 -10.92 22.87 16.23
N ASP A 113 -10.28 23.07 17.37
CA ASP A 113 -10.47 24.30 18.15
C ASP A 113 -9.63 25.41 17.53
N THR A 114 -10.29 26.33 16.83
CA THR A 114 -9.63 27.44 16.14
C THR A 114 -9.05 28.48 17.10
N ALA A 115 -9.50 28.55 18.35
CA ALA A 115 -8.91 29.43 19.37
C ALA A 115 -7.55 28.89 19.85
N LEU A 116 -7.39 27.56 19.90
CA LEU A 116 -6.14 26.91 20.32
C LEU A 116 -5.18 26.61 19.16
N CYS A 117 -5.65 26.65 17.91
CA CYS A 117 -4.82 26.32 16.76
C CYS A 117 -3.87 27.49 16.38
N HIS A 118 -2.61 27.42 16.80
CA HIS A 118 -1.61 28.44 16.49
C HIS A 118 -1.41 28.68 14.99
N ALA A 119 -1.37 27.62 14.19
CA ALA A 119 -1.27 27.72 12.73
C ALA A 119 -2.46 28.45 12.10
N TRP A 120 -3.69 28.18 12.58
CA TRP A 120 -4.90 28.89 12.13
C TRP A 120 -4.86 30.37 12.52
N ASN A 121 -4.30 30.69 13.69
CA ASN A 121 -4.12 32.05 14.17
C ASN A 121 -2.89 32.76 13.58
N GLY A 122 -2.26 32.19 12.56
CA GLY A 122 -1.12 32.81 11.85
C GLY A 122 0.19 32.82 12.64
N VAL A 123 0.27 32.06 13.74
CA VAL A 123 1.52 31.86 14.48
C VAL A 123 2.22 30.64 13.88
N ILE A 124 3.08 30.90 12.90
CA ILE A 124 3.98 29.92 12.28
C ILE A 124 5.40 30.31 12.69
N CYS A 125 6.12 29.40 13.35
CA CYS A 125 7.52 29.59 13.71
C CYS A 125 8.43 29.51 12.48
#